data_AF-A0A1Z8VPL2-F1
#
_entry.id   AF-A0A1Z8VPL2-F1
#
_cell.length_a   1.000
_cell.length_b   1.000
_cell.length_c   1.000
_cell.angle_alpha   90.00
_cell.angle_beta   90.00
_cell.angle_gamma   90.00
#
_symmetry.space_group_name_H-M   'P 1'
#
loop_
_entity.id
_entity.type
_entity.pdbx_description
1 polymer ?
#
loop_
_entity_poly.entity_id
_entity_poly.type
_entity_poly.pdbx_seq_one_letter_code
_entity_poly.pdbx_strand_id
1 'polypeptide(L)'
;MFKKLLKISKILEKLVIFFGKLGSWMALPLISIIIFDIITRRFFVLGSTKLQEMEWHLHTSLFLLVIGYAYLKDAHVRIEIVREQFSTIIKAILETLGILLFLIPYTILVIYFGIDFVVRSFSVNEVSSALTGLSHRWIIKSFIPLGMFLLFLAGVSLLIKNLIYIYAIIKNKKEYINQALTDNPIYKKQITEKN
;
A
#
# COMPACT_ATOMS: atom_id res chain seq x y z
N MET A 1 1.75 28.46 4.29
CA MET A 1 1.28 27.24 4.98
C MET A 1 0.93 26.10 3.99
N PHE A 2 -0.02 26.29 3.06
CA PHE A 2 -0.46 25.23 2.12
C PHE A 2 0.66 24.61 1.28
N LYS A 3 1.54 25.43 0.70
CA LYS A 3 2.70 24.95 -0.06
C LYS A 3 3.63 24.04 0.76
N LYS A 4 3.75 24.28 2.08
CA LYS A 4 4.55 23.44 2.99
C LYS A 4 3.87 22.08 3.24
N LEU A 5 2.58 22.06 3.53
CA LEU A 5 1.80 20.82 3.70
C LEU A 5 1.80 19.96 2.43
N LEU A 6 1.65 20.59 1.27
CA LEU A 6 1.71 19.91 -0.02
C LEU A 6 3.10 19.33 -0.30
N LYS A 7 4.17 20.05 0.07
CA LYS A 7 5.54 19.53 0.00
C LYS A 7 5.74 18.31 0.90
N ILE A 8 5.20 18.33 2.12
CA ILE A 8 5.25 17.19 3.06
C ILE A 8 4.55 15.99 2.43
N SER A 9 3.32 16.16 1.95
CA SER A 9 2.57 15.09 1.28
C SER A 9 3.35 14.49 0.10
N LYS A 10 3.99 15.31 -0.74
CA LYS A 10 4.85 14.82 -1.84
C LYS A 10 6.07 14.02 -1.36
N ILE A 11 6.64 14.34 -0.20
CA ILE A 11 7.76 13.58 0.37
C ILE A 11 7.28 12.21 0.82
N LEU A 12 6.12 12.14 1.50
CA LEU A 12 5.52 10.86 1.91
C LEU A 12 5.26 9.96 0.69
N GLU A 13 4.73 10.52 -0.39
CA GLU A 13 4.48 9.76 -1.62
C GLU A 13 5.75 9.25 -2.27
N LYS A 14 6.80 10.06 -2.32
CA LYS A 14 8.09 9.63 -2.89
C LYS A 14 8.64 8.43 -2.13
N LEU A 15 8.52 8.44 -0.80
CA LEU A 15 8.93 7.32 0.03
C LEU A 15 8.10 6.06 -0.28
N VAL A 16 6.77 6.17 -0.29
CA VAL A 16 5.88 5.04 -0.62
C VAL A 16 6.13 4.52 -2.03
N ILE A 17 6.32 5.40 -3.01
CA ILE A 17 6.62 5.04 -4.41
C ILE A 17 7.96 4.33 -4.52
N PHE A 18 8.97 4.77 -3.76
CA PHE A 18 10.28 4.11 -3.75
C PHE A 18 10.16 2.66 -3.26
N PHE A 19 9.54 2.44 -2.11
CA PHE A 19 9.35 1.09 -1.58
C PHE A 19 8.40 0.24 -2.45
N GLY A 20 7.35 0.84 -3.01
CA GLY A 20 6.46 0.16 -3.93
C GLY A 20 7.19 -0.33 -5.18
N LYS A 21 8.02 0.52 -5.81
CA LYS A 21 8.85 0.13 -6.96
C LYS A 21 9.87 -0.95 -6.58
N LEU A 22 10.51 -0.82 -5.43
CA LEU A 22 11.44 -1.84 -4.92
C LEU A 22 10.73 -3.17 -4.71
N GLY A 23 9.54 -3.15 -4.10
CA GLY A 23 8.70 -4.32 -3.90
C GLY A 23 8.26 -4.97 -5.21
N SER A 24 7.92 -4.19 -6.23
CA SER A 24 7.55 -4.71 -7.56
C SER A 24 8.63 -5.60 -8.18
N TRP A 25 9.91 -5.38 -7.89
CA TRP A 25 11.00 -6.25 -8.36
C TRP A 25 10.92 -7.68 -7.81
N MET A 26 10.24 -7.90 -6.67
CA MET A 26 10.04 -9.24 -6.11
C MET A 26 9.14 -10.13 -6.97
N ALA A 27 8.41 -9.57 -7.94
CA ALA A 27 7.64 -10.34 -8.89
C ALA A 27 8.52 -11.25 -9.76
N LEU A 28 9.72 -10.78 -10.15
CA LEU A 28 10.65 -11.56 -10.98
C LEU A 28 11.12 -12.85 -10.30
N PRO A 29 11.73 -12.82 -9.09
CA PRO A 29 12.13 -14.04 -8.41
C PRO A 29 10.92 -14.92 -8.03
N LEU A 30 9.76 -14.32 -7.70
CA LEU A 30 8.54 -15.08 -7.44
C LEU A 30 8.13 -15.92 -8.65
N ILE A 31 8.01 -15.30 -9.83
CA ILE A 31 7.63 -15.99 -11.06
C ILE A 31 8.65 -17.08 -11.40
N SER A 32 9.95 -16.78 -11.29
CA SER A 32 11.00 -17.77 -11.54
C SER A 32 10.90 -18.98 -10.62
N ILE A 33 10.63 -18.78 -9.33
CA ILE A 33 10.48 -19.86 -8.36
C ILE A 33 9.23 -20.69 -8.64
N ILE A 34 8.09 -20.05 -8.94
CA ILE A 34 6.85 -20.76 -9.29
C ILE A 34 7.06 -21.64 -10.53
N ILE A 35 7.71 -21.11 -11.58
CA ILE A 35 7.98 -21.87 -12.79
C ILE A 35 8.88 -23.07 -12.48
N PHE A 36 9.95 -22.85 -11.71
CA PHE A 36 10.87 -23.92 -11.31
C PHE A 36 10.18 -25.00 -10.46
N ASP A 37 9.35 -24.59 -9.50
CA ASP A 37 8.57 -25.50 -8.65
C ASP A 37 7.58 -26.35 -9.48
N ILE A 38 6.84 -25.72 -10.38
CA ILE A 38 5.88 -26.43 -11.25
C ILE A 38 6.62 -27.43 -12.15
N ILE A 39 7.75 -27.05 -12.74
CA ILE A 39 8.53 -27.94 -13.62
C ILE A 39 9.06 -29.15 -12.84
N THR A 40 9.72 -28.91 -11.71
CA THR A 40 10.31 -29.97 -10.88
C THR A 40 9.25 -30.93 -10.34
N ARG A 41 8.11 -30.41 -9.90
CA ARG A 41 7.01 -31.22 -9.40
C ARG A 41 6.31 -32.02 -10.49
N ARG A 42 6.07 -31.40 -11.65
CA ARG A 42 5.29 -32.04 -12.73
C ARG A 42 6.10 -33.04 -13.53
N PHE A 43 7.35 -32.74 -13.82
CA PHE A 43 8.18 -33.56 -14.73
C PHE A 43 9.19 -34.44 -13.99
N PHE A 44 9.60 -34.06 -12.77
CA PHE A 44 10.62 -34.79 -12.00
C PHE A 44 10.07 -35.40 -10.70
N VAL A 45 8.79 -35.15 -10.34
CA VAL A 45 8.14 -35.64 -9.11
C VAL A 45 8.92 -35.26 -7.84
N LEU A 46 9.68 -34.15 -7.91
CA LEU A 46 10.42 -33.60 -6.78
C LEU A 46 9.63 -32.42 -6.20
N GLY A 47 9.13 -32.57 -4.98
CA GLY A 47 8.49 -31.48 -4.22
C GLY A 47 9.44 -30.91 -3.17
N SER A 48 9.47 -29.57 -3.03
CA SER A 48 10.26 -28.90 -2.00
C SER A 48 9.40 -27.95 -1.18
N THR A 49 9.23 -28.25 0.11
CA THR A 49 8.51 -27.37 1.04
C THR A 49 9.19 -26.01 1.19
N LYS A 50 10.52 -25.93 1.14
CA LYS A 50 11.23 -24.64 1.17
C LYS A 50 10.89 -23.76 -0.02
N LEU A 51 10.74 -24.38 -1.19
CA LEU A 51 10.47 -23.67 -2.43
C LEU A 51 9.05 -23.10 -2.41
N GLN A 52 8.07 -23.93 -2.05
CA GLN A 52 6.69 -23.51 -1.80
C GLN A 52 6.60 -22.43 -0.74
N GLU A 53 7.38 -22.54 0.33
CA GLU A 53 7.40 -21.52 1.37
C GLU A 53 7.97 -20.20 0.85
N MET A 54 9.03 -20.25 0.05
CA MET A 54 9.60 -19.06 -0.57
C MET A 54 8.62 -18.34 -1.50
N GLU A 55 7.75 -19.08 -2.20
CA GLU A 55 6.70 -18.49 -3.05
C GLU A 55 5.78 -17.58 -2.24
N TRP A 56 5.18 -18.08 -1.15
CA TRP A 56 4.29 -17.23 -0.37
C TRP A 56 5.04 -16.14 0.41
N HIS A 57 6.30 -16.35 0.79
CA HIS A 57 7.13 -15.28 1.38
C HIS A 57 7.36 -14.14 0.38
N LEU A 58 7.76 -14.45 -0.85
CA LEU A 58 7.96 -13.46 -1.91
C LEU A 58 6.66 -12.79 -2.31
N HIS A 59 5.56 -13.55 -2.41
CA HIS A 59 4.24 -13.00 -2.70
C HIS A 59 3.77 -12.03 -1.62
N THR A 60 3.87 -12.40 -0.35
CA THR A 60 3.52 -11.54 0.78
C THR A 60 4.40 -10.29 0.81
N SER A 61 5.70 -10.42 0.57
CA SER A 61 6.64 -9.30 0.52
C SER A 61 6.32 -8.32 -0.62
N LEU A 62 6.05 -8.85 -1.82
CA LEU A 62 5.59 -8.10 -3.00
C LEU A 62 4.32 -7.32 -2.66
N PHE A 63 3.29 -8.00 -2.15
CA PHE A 63 1.98 -7.41 -1.89
C PHE A 63 2.05 -6.31 -0.84
N LEU A 64 2.73 -6.56 0.28
CA LEU A 64 2.81 -5.61 1.40
C LEU A 64 3.64 -4.37 1.07
N LEU A 65 4.68 -4.49 0.25
CA LEU A 65 5.45 -3.32 -0.21
C LEU A 65 4.67 -2.49 -1.25
N VAL A 66 3.83 -3.12 -2.07
CA VAL A 66 3.11 -2.46 -3.17
C VAL A 66 1.76 -1.88 -2.74
N ILE A 67 1.12 -2.36 -1.67
CA ILE A 67 -0.25 -1.94 -1.30
C ILE A 67 -0.42 -0.43 -1.12
N GLY A 68 0.55 0.25 -0.47
CA GLY A 68 0.53 1.71 -0.31
C GLY A 68 0.71 2.43 -1.65
N TYR A 69 1.55 1.89 -2.54
CA TYR A 69 1.73 2.42 -3.88
C TYR A 69 0.46 2.26 -4.74
N ALA A 70 -0.20 1.10 -4.67
CA ALA A 70 -1.47 0.86 -5.34
C ALA A 70 -2.56 1.83 -4.86
N TYR A 71 -2.61 2.12 -3.55
CA TYR A 71 -3.52 3.12 -2.99
C TYR A 71 -3.26 4.53 -3.55
N LEU A 72 -1.99 4.96 -3.63
CA LEU A 72 -1.61 6.23 -4.26
C LEU A 72 -1.89 6.30 -5.76
N LYS A 73 -2.04 5.16 -6.44
CA LYS A 73 -2.34 5.11 -7.88
C LYS A 73 -3.82 4.91 -8.19
N ASP A 74 -4.67 4.93 -7.16
CA ASP A 74 -6.10 4.61 -7.30
C ASP A 74 -6.31 3.24 -7.98
N ALA A 75 -5.35 2.33 -7.81
CA ALA A 75 -5.37 0.98 -8.37
C ALA A 75 -5.92 -0.05 -7.37
N HIS A 76 -6.31 0.40 -6.17
CA HIS A 76 -7.01 -0.44 -5.22
C HIS A 76 -8.48 -0.55 -5.62
N VAL A 77 -9.06 -1.75 -5.51
CA VAL A 77 -10.46 -1.98 -5.88
C VAL A 77 -11.36 -1.05 -5.07
N ARG A 78 -12.09 -0.20 -5.79
CA ARG A 78 -13.04 0.77 -5.24
C ARG A 78 -14.38 0.57 -5.95
N ILE A 79 -15.47 0.84 -5.26
CA ILE A 79 -16.80 0.79 -5.87
C ILE A 79 -17.00 2.08 -6.66
N GLU A 80 -16.52 2.10 -7.89
CA GLU A 80 -16.51 3.29 -8.76
C GLU A 80 -17.93 3.67 -9.24
N ILE A 81 -18.80 2.68 -9.48
CA ILE A 81 -20.19 2.87 -9.96
C ILE A 81 -20.98 3.84 -9.07
N VAL A 82 -20.81 3.72 -7.74
CA VAL A 82 -21.48 4.61 -6.78
C VAL A 82 -20.81 5.98 -6.74
N ARG A 83 -19.49 6.05 -6.97
CA ARG A 83 -18.73 7.30 -6.92
C ARG A 83 -18.98 8.18 -8.15
N GLU A 84 -19.23 7.63 -9.33
CA GLU A 84 -19.40 8.44 -10.56
C GLU A 84 -20.48 9.52 -10.42
N GLN A 85 -21.56 9.23 -9.69
CA GLN A 85 -22.68 10.13 -9.46
C GLN A 85 -22.36 11.30 -8.52
N PHE A 86 -21.27 11.22 -7.75
CA PHE A 86 -20.91 12.25 -6.77
C PHE A 86 -20.02 13.34 -7.34
N SER A 87 -20.24 14.58 -6.88
CA SER A 87 -19.37 15.71 -7.15
C SER A 87 -17.98 15.51 -6.52
N THR A 88 -16.95 16.17 -7.06
CA THR A 88 -15.56 16.05 -6.59
C THR A 88 -15.40 16.43 -5.12
N ILE A 89 -16.21 17.36 -4.59
CA ILE A 89 -16.20 17.71 -3.18
C ILE A 89 -16.76 16.60 -2.29
N ILE A 90 -17.86 15.95 -2.69
CA ILE A 90 -18.42 14.81 -1.95
C ILE A 90 -17.40 13.67 -1.93
N LYS A 91 -16.76 13.37 -3.08
CA LYS A 91 -15.69 12.38 -3.16
C LYS A 91 -14.55 12.69 -2.19
N ALA A 92 -14.10 13.94 -2.13
CA ALA A 92 -13.03 14.37 -1.21
C ALA A 92 -13.42 14.24 0.26
N ILE A 93 -14.67 14.54 0.61
CA ILE A 93 -15.19 14.38 1.98
C ILE A 93 -15.26 12.90 2.35
N LEU A 94 -15.85 12.05 1.50
CA LEU A 94 -15.97 10.61 1.74
C LEU A 94 -14.60 9.95 1.87
N GLU A 95 -13.63 10.30 1.00
CA GLU A 95 -12.27 9.78 1.08
C GLU A 95 -11.59 10.25 2.39
N THR A 96 -11.80 11.50 2.80
CA THR A 96 -11.26 12.04 4.06
C THR A 96 -11.80 11.29 5.27
N LEU A 97 -13.11 11.06 5.32
CA LEU A 97 -13.76 10.27 6.37
C LEU A 97 -13.29 8.82 6.34
N GLY A 98 -13.16 8.24 5.14
CA GLY A 98 -12.65 6.89 4.93
C GLY A 98 -11.24 6.71 5.51
N ILE A 99 -10.37 7.69 5.27
CA ILE A 99 -9.00 7.66 5.78
C ILE A 99 -8.98 7.81 7.30
N LEU A 100 -9.73 8.77 7.85
CA LEU A 100 -9.71 9.07 9.29
C LEU A 100 -10.36 7.99 10.15
N LEU A 101 -11.49 7.44 9.70
CA LEU A 101 -12.30 6.51 10.50
C LEU A 101 -11.92 5.05 10.28
N PHE A 102 -11.42 4.69 9.10
CA PHE A 102 -11.11 3.30 8.78
C PHE A 102 -9.63 3.08 8.53
N LEU A 103 -9.03 3.77 7.56
CA LEU A 103 -7.66 3.45 7.14
C LEU A 103 -6.62 3.71 8.23
N ILE A 104 -6.64 4.88 8.86
CA ILE A 104 -5.67 5.26 9.91
C ILE A 104 -5.83 4.36 11.14
N PRO A 105 -7.03 4.20 11.75
CA PRO A 105 -7.19 3.34 12.91
C PRO A 105 -6.79 1.89 12.61
N TYR A 106 -7.19 1.36 11.46
CA TYR A 106 -6.84 0.00 11.04
C TYR A 106 -5.33 -0.18 10.89
N THR A 107 -4.66 0.71 10.16
CA THR A 107 -3.21 0.61 9.94
C THR A 107 -2.43 0.73 11.25
N ILE A 108 -2.81 1.64 12.15
CA ILE A 108 -2.18 1.77 13.48
C ILE A 108 -2.36 0.48 14.29
N LEU A 109 -3.58 -0.08 14.32
CA LEU A 109 -3.88 -1.31 15.04
C LEU A 109 -3.02 -2.48 14.54
N VAL A 110 -2.93 -2.66 13.23
CA VAL A 110 -2.15 -3.75 12.64
C VAL A 110 -0.65 -3.53 12.82
N ILE A 111 -0.15 -2.28 12.78
CA ILE A 111 1.25 -1.99 13.10
C ILE A 111 1.55 -2.36 14.55
N TYR A 112 0.70 -1.96 15.49
CA TYR A 112 0.90 -2.23 16.92
C TYR A 112 0.98 -3.74 17.21
N PHE A 113 -0.06 -4.49 16.86
CA PHE A 113 -0.05 -5.95 17.06
C PHE A 113 0.94 -6.68 16.14
N GLY A 114 1.24 -6.10 14.97
CA GLY A 114 2.22 -6.63 14.04
C GLY A 114 3.64 -6.58 14.58
N ILE A 115 4.01 -5.50 15.27
CA ILE A 115 5.32 -5.40 15.95
C ILE A 115 5.42 -6.48 17.03
N ASP A 116 4.41 -6.63 17.88
CA ASP A 116 4.36 -7.67 18.89
C ASP A 116 4.48 -9.09 18.30
N PHE A 117 3.83 -9.31 17.15
CA PHE A 117 3.89 -10.58 16.42
C PHE A 117 5.31 -10.88 15.90
N VAL A 118 6.03 -9.86 15.43
CA VAL A 118 7.41 -9.98 14.96
C VAL A 118 8.36 -10.23 16.12
N VAL A 119 8.23 -9.46 17.21
CA VAL A 119 9.12 -9.57 18.39
C VAL A 119 9.01 -10.96 19.00
N ARG A 120 7.79 -11.50 19.18
CA ARG A 120 7.60 -12.88 19.67
C ARG A 120 8.25 -13.91 18.75
N SER A 121 8.11 -13.75 17.44
CA SER A 121 8.71 -14.65 16.45
C SER A 121 10.24 -14.62 16.50
N PHE A 122 10.81 -13.44 16.67
CA PHE A 122 12.25 -13.24 16.81
C PHE A 122 12.78 -13.84 18.12
N SER A 123 12.11 -13.62 19.24
CA SER A 123 12.56 -14.09 20.55
C SER A 123 12.63 -15.62 20.67
N VAL A 124 11.77 -16.33 19.93
CA VAL A 124 11.76 -17.80 19.92
C VAL A 124 12.54 -18.40 18.74
N ASN A 125 13.24 -17.57 17.94
CA ASN A 125 13.88 -17.97 16.69
C ASN A 125 12.96 -18.84 15.81
N GLU A 126 11.74 -18.36 15.58
CA GLU A 126 10.69 -19.16 14.96
C GLU A 126 11.10 -19.72 13.60
N VAL A 127 10.94 -21.04 13.46
CA VAL A 127 11.14 -21.78 12.23
C VAL A 127 9.82 -22.32 11.71
N SER A 128 9.79 -22.75 10.45
CA SER A 128 8.61 -23.39 9.90
C SER A 128 8.21 -24.65 10.67
N SER A 129 6.90 -24.87 10.78
CA SER A 129 6.32 -26.08 11.34
C SER A 129 6.60 -27.32 10.48
N ALA A 130 6.95 -27.12 9.20
CA ALA A 130 7.38 -28.21 8.33
C ALA A 130 8.82 -28.63 8.67
N LEU A 131 9.06 -29.96 8.74
CA LEU A 131 10.39 -30.55 9.01
C LEU A 131 11.51 -29.97 8.12
N THR A 132 11.18 -29.64 6.87
CA THR A 132 12.13 -29.10 5.89
C THR A 132 11.83 -27.66 5.52
N GLY A 133 11.03 -26.90 6.28
CA GLY A 133 10.64 -25.53 5.91
C GLY A 133 11.72 -24.47 6.12
N LEU A 134 11.37 -23.21 5.86
CA LEU A 134 12.24 -22.05 6.03
C LEU A 134 12.43 -21.70 7.50
N SER A 135 13.64 -21.24 7.83
CA SER A 135 13.97 -20.68 9.14
C SER A 135 13.68 -19.17 9.19
N HIS A 136 13.75 -18.56 10.38
CA HIS A 136 13.64 -17.12 10.58
C HIS A 136 12.31 -16.51 10.09
N ARG A 137 11.18 -17.08 10.53
CA ARG A 137 9.83 -16.59 10.18
C ARG A 137 9.56 -15.13 10.58
N TRP A 138 10.33 -14.58 11.51
CA TRP A 138 10.23 -13.18 11.90
C TRP A 138 10.49 -12.22 10.71
N ILE A 139 11.28 -12.63 9.71
CA ILE A 139 11.55 -11.83 8.51
C ILE A 139 10.24 -11.54 7.78
N ILE A 140 9.48 -12.58 7.41
CA ILE A 140 8.25 -12.37 6.66
C ILE A 140 7.17 -11.68 7.51
N LYS A 141 7.13 -11.97 8.81
CA LYS A 141 6.21 -11.28 9.72
C LYS A 141 6.51 -9.78 9.79
N SER A 142 7.77 -9.36 9.63
CA SER A 142 8.17 -7.94 9.67
C SER A 142 7.62 -7.13 8.49
N PHE A 143 7.31 -7.78 7.37
CA PHE A 143 6.66 -7.11 6.23
C PHE A 143 5.25 -6.65 6.56
N ILE A 144 4.56 -7.26 7.54
CA ILE A 144 3.19 -6.89 7.94
C ILE A 144 3.15 -5.45 8.48
N PRO A 145 3.85 -5.11 9.59
CA PRO A 145 3.87 -3.73 10.08
C PRO A 145 4.53 -2.78 9.08
N LEU A 146 5.53 -3.23 8.32
CA LEU A 146 6.18 -2.39 7.29
C LEU A 146 5.19 -1.99 6.18
N GLY A 147 4.45 -2.94 5.62
CA GLY A 147 3.47 -2.67 4.56
C GLY A 147 2.31 -1.81 5.05
N MET A 148 1.83 -2.04 6.27
CA MET A 148 0.81 -1.20 6.89
C MET A 148 1.31 0.21 7.18
N PHE A 149 2.57 0.36 7.56
CA PHE A 149 3.20 1.67 7.70
C PHE A 149 3.28 2.42 6.36
N LEU A 150 3.66 1.74 5.28
CA LEU A 150 3.65 2.36 3.93
C LEU A 150 2.23 2.76 3.50
N LEU A 151 1.22 1.94 3.79
CA LEU A 151 -0.19 2.27 3.54
C LEU A 151 -0.66 3.46 4.39
N PHE A 152 -0.24 3.52 5.66
CA PHE A 152 -0.52 4.65 6.54
C PHE A 152 0.06 5.95 5.97
N LEU A 153 1.32 5.95 5.52
CA LEU A 153 1.93 7.12 4.88
C LEU A 153 1.22 7.54 3.59
N ALA A 154 0.78 6.58 2.79
CA ALA A 154 -0.04 6.83 1.61
C ALA A 154 -1.37 7.51 1.97
N GLY A 155 -2.06 6.99 2.99
CA GLY A 155 -3.29 7.56 3.54
C GLY A 155 -3.10 8.98 4.07
N VAL A 156 -2.05 9.23 4.86
CA VAL A 156 -1.75 10.57 5.40
C VAL A 156 -1.45 11.57 4.28
N SER A 157 -0.70 11.16 3.24
CA SER A 157 -0.47 12.03 2.08
C SER A 157 -1.77 12.47 1.44
N LEU A 158 -2.66 11.51 1.18
CA LEU A 158 -3.92 11.76 0.50
C LEU A 158 -4.90 12.57 1.36
N LEU A 159 -4.90 12.32 2.67
CA LEU A 159 -5.66 13.10 3.65
C LEU A 159 -5.27 14.58 3.60
N ILE A 160 -3.96 14.88 3.60
CA ILE A 160 -3.46 16.26 3.50
C ILE A 160 -3.97 16.91 2.21
N LYS A 161 -3.89 16.23 1.07
CA LYS A 161 -4.36 16.78 -0.23
C LYS A 161 -5.87 17.02 -0.23
N ASN A 162 -6.67 16.11 0.32
CA ASN A 162 -8.11 16.26 0.41
C ASN A 162 -8.52 17.41 1.33
N LEU A 163 -7.87 17.56 2.49
CA LEU A 163 -8.14 18.66 3.42
C LEU A 163 -7.80 20.02 2.80
N ILE A 164 -6.68 20.12 2.07
CA ILE A 164 -6.31 21.34 1.33
C ILE A 164 -7.37 21.67 0.27
N TYR A 165 -7.83 20.65 -0.47
CA TYR A 165 -8.85 20.82 -1.50
C TYR A 165 -10.18 21.32 -0.92
N ILE A 166 -10.69 20.68 0.14
CA ILE A 166 -11.94 21.06 0.81
C ILE A 166 -11.83 22.50 1.34
N TYR A 167 -10.73 22.84 2.00
CA TYR A 167 -10.50 24.19 2.49
C TYR A 167 -10.46 25.23 1.35
N ALA A 168 -9.81 24.91 0.23
CA ALA A 168 -9.70 25.80 -0.92
C ALA A 168 -11.06 26.08 -1.58
N ILE A 169 -11.96 25.08 -1.62
CA ILE A 169 -13.34 25.24 -2.09
C ILE A 169 -14.10 26.20 -1.15
N ILE A 170 -14.06 25.97 0.17
CA ILE A 170 -14.78 26.79 1.16
C ILE A 170 -14.35 28.26 1.11
N LYS A 171 -13.06 28.53 0.87
CA LYS A 171 -12.51 29.89 0.77
C LYS A 171 -12.50 30.44 -0.66
N ASN A 172 -13.09 29.73 -1.62
CA ASN A 172 -13.18 30.09 -3.04
C ASN A 172 -11.85 30.51 -3.68
N LYS A 173 -10.74 29.82 -3.35
CA LYS A 173 -9.40 30.14 -3.86
C LYS A 173 -9.04 29.25 -5.06
N LYS A 174 -9.38 29.70 -6.27
CA LYS A 174 -9.20 28.95 -7.53
C LYS A 174 -7.78 28.40 -7.77
N GLU A 175 -6.74 29.16 -7.42
CA GLU A 175 -5.33 28.72 -7.57
C GLU A 175 -5.03 27.42 -6.81
N TYR A 176 -5.49 27.32 -5.56
CA TYR A 176 -5.23 26.16 -4.70
C TYR A 176 -6.11 24.95 -5.04
N ILE A 177 -7.29 25.19 -5.61
CA ILE A 177 -8.19 24.13 -6.10
C ILE A 177 -7.49 23.34 -7.20
N ASN A 178 -6.96 24.04 -8.22
CA ASN A 178 -6.27 23.41 -9.34
C ASN A 178 -5.02 22.66 -8.85
N GLN A 179 -4.23 23.30 -7.98
CA GLN A 179 -3.01 22.68 -7.45
C GLN A 179 -3.29 21.42 -6.64
N ALA A 180 -4.31 21.42 -5.79
CA ALA A 180 -4.69 20.26 -4.98
C ALA A 180 -5.24 19.12 -5.87
N LEU A 181 -6.00 19.44 -6.92
CA LEU A 181 -6.53 18.45 -7.86
C LEU A 181 -5.44 17.83 -8.74
N THR A 182 -4.51 18.63 -9.27
CA THR A 182 -3.40 18.12 -10.11
C THR A 182 -2.48 17.19 -9.33
N ASP A 183 -2.27 17.50 -8.06
CA ASP A 183 -1.41 16.71 -7.20
C ASP A 183 -2.16 15.48 -6.64
N ASN A 184 -3.49 15.49 -6.57
CA ASN A 184 -4.25 14.34 -6.08
C ASN A 184 -4.45 13.28 -7.18
N PRO A 185 -3.83 12.11 -7.08
CA PRO A 185 -3.88 11.08 -8.11
C PRO A 185 -5.31 10.60 -8.41
N ILE A 186 -6.21 10.64 -7.43
CA ILE A 186 -7.60 10.18 -7.54
C ILE A 186 -8.43 11.11 -8.44
N TYR A 187 -8.21 12.42 -8.36
CA TYR A 187 -9.02 13.40 -9.09
C TYR A 187 -8.37 13.88 -10.39
N LYS A 188 -7.14 13.42 -10.67
CA LYS A 188 -6.35 13.85 -11.83
C LYS A 188 -7.06 13.59 -13.17
N LYS A 189 -7.77 12.46 -13.32
CA LYS A 189 -8.51 12.11 -14.55
C LYS A 189 -9.66 13.07 -14.87
N GLN A 190 -10.34 13.61 -13.85
CA GLN A 190 -11.52 14.48 -14.03
C GLN A 190 -11.16 15.89 -14.55
N ILE A 191 -9.89 16.29 -14.52
CA ILE A 191 -9.41 17.55 -15.11
C ILE A 191 -9.20 17.37 -16.62
N THR A 192 -8.87 16.15 -17.08
CA THR A 192 -8.55 15.87 -18.48
C THR A 192 -9.80 15.70 -19.35
N GLU A 193 -10.95 15.35 -18.76
CA GLU A 193 -12.24 15.20 -19.46
C GLU A 193 -13.04 16.50 -19.61
N LYS A 194 -12.61 17.59 -18.95
CA LYS A 194 -13.29 18.90 -18.99
C LYS A 194 -12.63 19.94 -19.91
N ASN A 195 -11.54 19.57 -20.58
CA ASN A 195 -10.86 20.35 -21.62
C ASN A 195 -10.97 19.62 -22.96
#